data_AF-A0A5N5T030-F1
#
_entry.id   AF-A0A5N5T030-F1
#
_cell.length_a   1.000
_cell.length_b   1.000
_cell.length_c   1.000
_cell.angle_alpha   90.00
_cell.angle_beta   90.00
_cell.angle_gamma   90.00
#
_symmetry.space_group_name_H-M   'P 1'
#
loop_
_entity.id
_entity.type
_entity.pdbx_description
1 polymer ?
#
loop_
_entity_poly.entity_id
_entity_poly.type
_entity_poly.pdbx_seq_one_letter_code
_entity_poly.pdbx_strand_id
1 'polypeptide(L)' 'MNDDKFLDEDLDTKPVTDIPGVEEADGEKLKGKGFDKAGDVLSKFLSMKRKKESFIEWLRNDIGMEEENA' A
#
# COMPACT_ATOMS: atom_id res chain seq x y z
N MET A 1 -12.33 5.14 14.73
CA MET A 1 -11.84 3.77 14.45
C MET A 1 -10.34 3.86 14.56
N ASN A 2 -9.73 3.04 15.42
CA ASN A 2 -8.30 3.17 15.76
C ASN A 2 -7.46 2.57 14.62
N ASP A 3 -6.61 3.38 14.00
CA ASP A 3 -5.66 3.00 12.94
C ASP A 3 -4.55 2.02 13.42
N ASP A 4 -4.53 1.70 14.72
CA ASP A 4 -3.54 0.81 15.35
C ASP A 4 -3.58 -0.63 14.83
N LYS A 5 -4.67 -1.06 14.18
CA LYS A 5 -4.83 -2.44 13.69
C LYS A 5 -3.89 -2.76 12.51
N PHE A 6 -3.27 -1.77 11.87
CA PHE A 6 -2.33 -2.01 10.77
C PHE A 6 -0.92 -2.40 11.26
N LEU A 7 -0.50 -1.92 12.43
CA LEU A 7 0.90 -2.06 12.89
C LEU A 7 1.23 -3.39 13.59
N ASP A 8 0.23 -4.21 13.91
CA ASP A 8 0.45 -5.53 14.52
C ASP A 8 0.79 -6.59 13.46
N GLU A 9 1.97 -7.20 13.68
CA GLU A 9 2.65 -8.47 13.31
C GLU A 9 2.14 -9.38 12.15
N ASP A 10 1.06 -9.02 11.45
CA ASP A 10 0.33 -9.88 10.51
C ASP A 10 0.09 -9.20 9.14
N LEU A 11 0.96 -8.28 8.76
CA LEU A 11 0.91 -7.60 7.45
C LEU A 11 1.05 -8.57 6.27
N ASP A 12 1.72 -9.71 6.49
CA ASP A 12 1.93 -10.74 5.48
C ASP A 12 0.69 -11.62 5.24
N THR A 13 -0.38 -11.44 6.01
CA THR A 13 -1.67 -12.11 5.80
C THR A 13 -2.80 -11.13 5.49
N LYS A 14 -2.69 -9.87 5.92
CA LYS A 14 -3.68 -8.82 5.62
C LYS A 14 -3.71 -8.51 4.13
N PRO A 15 -4.89 -8.46 3.50
CA PRO A 15 -5.02 -8.05 2.11
C PRO A 15 -4.57 -6.60 1.93
N VAL A 16 -4.12 -6.25 0.73
CA VAL A 16 -3.66 -4.88 0.43
C VAL A 16 -4.74 -3.81 0.64
N THR A 17 -6.02 -4.18 0.53
CA THR A 17 -7.19 -3.31 0.79
C THR A 17 -7.41 -2.98 2.26
N ASP A 18 -6.70 -3.64 3.19
CA ASP A 18 -6.72 -3.29 4.61
C ASP A 18 -5.77 -2.11 4.92
N ILE A 19 -4.96 -1.65 3.95
CA ILE A 19 -4.16 -0.44 4.09
C ILE A 19 -5.11 0.76 4.08
N PRO A 20 -5.08 1.64 5.10
CA PRO A 20 -5.85 2.87 5.08
C PRO A 20 -5.55 3.71 3.84
N GLY A 21 -6.60 4.17 3.15
CA GLY A 21 -6.48 4.91 1.89
C GLY A 21 -6.48 4.04 0.62
N VAL A 22 -6.31 2.71 0.73
CA VAL A 22 -6.43 1.81 -0.43
C VAL A 22 -7.89 1.38 -0.59
N GLU A 23 -8.57 1.96 -1.58
CA GLU A 23 -9.91 1.55 -1.98
C GLU A 23 -9.88 0.26 -2.83
N GLU A 24 -11.05 -0.37 -3.07
CA GLU A 24 -11.13 -1.61 -3.85
C GLU A 24 -10.47 -1.48 -5.23
N ALA A 25 -10.72 -0.38 -5.94
CA ALA A 25 -10.14 -0.12 -7.26
C ALA A 25 -8.60 -0.04 -7.22
N ASP A 26 -8.03 0.57 -6.19
CA ASP A 26 -6.58 0.65 -6.03
C ASP A 26 -5.99 -0.70 -5.59
N GLY A 27 -6.71 -1.42 -4.74
CA GLY A 27 -6.38 -2.78 -4.35
C GLY A 27 -6.31 -3.74 -5.54
N GLU A 28 -7.22 -3.63 -6.50
CA GLU A 28 -7.18 -4.42 -7.74
C GLU A 28 -5.96 -4.07 -8.60
N LYS A 29 -5.61 -2.78 -8.73
CA LYS A 29 -4.41 -2.34 -9.46
C LYS A 29 -3.12 -2.87 -8.79
N LEU A 30 -3.07 -2.84 -7.46
CA LEU A 30 -1.96 -3.36 -6.65
C LEU A 30 -1.80 -4.87 -6.83
N LYS A 31 -2.89 -5.64 -6.70
CA LYS A 31 -2.93 -7.10 -6.95
C LYS A 31 -2.48 -7.43 -8.37
N GLY A 32 -2.94 -6.67 -9.36
CA GLY A 32 -2.53 -6.81 -10.76
C GLY A 32 -1.02 -6.64 -10.99
N LYS A 33 -0.31 -6.01 -10.05
CA LYS A 33 1.15 -5.85 -10.05
C LYS A 33 1.88 -6.77 -9.06
N GLY A 34 1.17 -7.71 -8.44
CA GLY A 34 1.72 -8.68 -7.49
C GLY A 34 1.84 -8.17 -6.06
N PHE A 35 1.11 -7.11 -5.70
CA PHE A 35 1.00 -6.62 -4.33
C PHE A 35 -0.34 -7.07 -3.74
N ASP A 36 -0.42 -8.33 -3.35
CA ASP A 36 -1.66 -8.93 -2.86
C ASP A 36 -1.93 -8.60 -1.39
N LYS A 37 -0.86 -8.37 -0.63
CA LYS A 37 -0.87 -8.20 0.81
C LYS A 37 -0.28 -6.87 1.24
N ALA A 38 -0.66 -6.43 2.43
CA ALA A 38 -0.11 -5.21 3.02
C ALA A 38 1.42 -5.27 3.21
N GLY A 39 1.95 -6.47 3.53
CA GLY A 39 3.39 -6.74 3.63
C GLY A 39 4.16 -6.49 2.32
N ASP A 40 3.54 -6.72 1.16
CA ASP A 40 4.17 -6.50 -0.14
C ASP A 40 4.38 -5.00 -0.40
N VAL A 41 3.37 -4.19 -0.07
CA VAL A 41 3.42 -2.72 -0.18
C VAL A 41 4.41 -2.13 0.83
N LEU A 42 4.45 -2.65 2.06
CA LEU A 42 5.48 -2.28 3.03
C LEU A 42 6.89 -2.62 2.52
N SER A 43 7.08 -3.81 1.95
CA SER A 43 8.36 -4.23 1.36
C SER A 43 8.80 -3.28 0.24
N LYS A 44 7.85 -2.83 -0.59
CA LYS A 44 8.10 -1.80 -1.60
C LYS A 44 8.59 -0.48 -0.97
N PHE A 45 7.91 0.01 0.07
CA PHE A 45 8.33 1.22 0.78
C PHE A 45 9.73 1.10 1.40
N LEU A 46 10.03 -0.05 1.99
CA LEU A 46 11.35 -0.35 2.55
C LEU A 46 12.45 -0.40 1.48
N SER A 47 12.17 -0.97 0.31
CA SER A 47 13.09 -1.00 -0.84
C SER A 47 13.45 0.41 -1.34
N MET A 48 12.54 1.36 -1.17
CA MET A 48 12.73 2.78 -1.49
C MET A 48 13.46 3.55 -0.39
N LYS A 49 14.10 2.85 0.55
CA LYS A 49 14.78 3.43 1.72
C LYS A 49 13.86 4.32 2.55
N ARG A 50 12.56 4.00 2.60
CA ARG A 50 11.54 4.74 3.34
C ARG A 50 11.39 6.20 2.90
N LYS A 51 11.75 6.52 1.64
CA LYS A 51 11.55 7.85 1.07
C LYS A 51 10.08 8.05 0.73
N LYS A 52 9.38 8.85 1.56
CA LYS A 52 7.95 9.13 1.41
C LYS A 52 7.60 9.66 0.02
N GLU A 53 8.31 10.68 -0.45
CA GLU A 53 8.05 11.31 -1.76
C GLU A 53 8.14 10.32 -2.91
N SER A 54 9.20 9.51 -2.95
CA SER A 54 9.38 8.47 -3.98
C SER A 54 8.33 7.38 -3.92
N PHE A 55 7.80 7.09 -2.73
CA PHE A 55 6.74 6.11 -2.56
C PHE A 55 5.39 6.64 -3.04
N ILE A 56 5.06 7.89 -2.71
CA ILE A 56 3.86 8.57 -3.22
C ILE A 56 3.92 8.69 -4.75
N GLU A 57 5.07 9.08 -5.31
CA GLU A 57 5.26 9.12 -6.76
C GLU A 57 5.03 7.75 -7.42
N TRP A 58 5.44 6.66 -6.77
CA TRP A 58 5.18 5.30 -7.25
C TRP A 58 3.70 4.94 -7.18
N LEU A 59 3.01 5.22 -6.07
CA LEU A 59 1.57 5.01 -5.97
C LEU A 59 0.82 5.76 -7.08
N ARG A 60 1.22 7.00 -7.37
CA ARG A 60 0.59 7.80 -8.42
C ARG A 60 0.92 7.33 -9.82
N ASN A 61 2.20 7.17 -10.15
CA ASN A 61 2.64 6.95 -11.53
C ASN A 61 2.56 5.48 -11.94
N ASP A 62 2.84 4.57 -11.02
CA ASP A 62 2.80 3.14 -11.30
C ASP A 62 1.44 2.55 -10.98
N ILE A 63 0.88 2.82 -9.79
CA ILE A 63 -0.42 2.23 -9.43
C ILE A 63 -1.58 3.03 -10.03
N GLY A 64 -1.44 4.34 -10.20
CA GLY A 64 -2.54 5.20 -10.64
C GLY A 64 -3.51 5.50 -9.49
N MET A 65 -2.99 5.66 -8.27
CA MET A 65 -3.76 6.14 -7.13
C MET A 65 -3.89 7.67 -7.17
N GLU A 66 -5.07 8.15 -6.77
CA GLU A 66 -5.33 9.58 -6.62
C GLU A 66 -4.53 10.19 -5.45
N GLU A 67 -4.28 11.49 -5.51
CA GLU A 67 -3.41 12.18 -4.55
C GLU A 67 -3.95 12.16 -3.13
N GLU A 68 -5.27 12.20 -2.94
CA GLU A 68 -5.90 12.08 -1.62
C GLU A 68 -5.73 10.70 -0.96
N ASN A 69 -5.43 9.67 -1.74
CA ASN A 69 -5.35 8.27 -1.30
C ASN A 69 -3.91 7.75 -1.17
N ALA A 70 -2.92 8.51 -1.65
CA ALA A 70 -1.51 8.12 -1.77
C ALA A 70 -0.61 8.54 -0.60
#